data_AF-A0A147JCC1-F1
#
_entry.id   AF-A0A147JCC1-F1
#
_cell.length_a   1.000
_cell.length_b   1.000
_cell.length_c   1.000
_cell.angle_alpha   90.00
_cell.angle_beta   90.00
_cell.angle_gamma   90.00
#
_symmetry.space_group_name_H-M   'P 1'
#
loop_
_entity.id
_entity.type
_entity.pdbx_description
1 polymer ?
#
loop_
_entity_poly.entity_id
_entity_poly.type
_entity_poly.pdbx_seq_one_letter_code
_entity_poly.pdbx_strand_id
1 'polypeptide(L)'
;MLMLGAVGTSAVVAIRPAMAQATGSILNCQIPVPGPGDAGKYIASDGSLAPPSLLGPLLGYGPFPPPPRPFTGEEVHKAMYEGANLPGATYKSSQAYLAYIRKLKMGQSGYTCFLSVQNPRT
;
A
#
# COMPACT_ATOMS: atom_id res chain seq x y z
N MET A 1 -30.90 19.14 35.67
CA MET A 1 -30.17 17.89 35.49
C MET A 1 -30.31 17.43 34.06
N LEU A 2 -29.24 17.45 33.27
CA LEU A 2 -29.06 16.55 32.13
C LEU A 2 -27.55 16.29 32.01
N MET A 3 -27.09 15.19 32.61
CA MET A 3 -25.84 14.56 32.23
C MET A 3 -26.05 13.97 30.84
N LEU A 4 -25.28 14.41 29.85
CA LEU A 4 -25.03 13.64 28.65
C LEU A 4 -23.52 13.56 28.48
N GLY A 5 -22.97 12.54 29.13
CA GLY A 5 -21.58 12.14 28.93
C GLY A 5 -21.44 11.50 27.56
N ALA A 6 -20.48 11.99 26.79
CA ALA A 6 -19.94 11.30 25.63
C ALA A 6 -18.43 11.54 25.63
N VAL A 7 -17.72 10.77 26.45
CA VAL A 7 -16.26 10.64 26.38
C VAL A 7 -15.97 9.73 25.20
N GLY A 8 -15.67 10.32 24.05
CA GLY A 8 -15.15 9.59 22.90
C GLY A 8 -13.70 9.19 23.18
N THR A 9 -13.45 7.95 23.57
CA THR A 9 -12.09 7.43 23.65
C THR A 9 -11.60 7.15 22.23
N SER A 10 -10.82 8.07 21.67
CA SER A 10 -10.05 7.81 20.46
C SER A 10 -8.93 6.83 20.81
N ALA A 11 -9.09 5.55 20.49
CA ALA A 11 -7.98 4.60 20.55
C ALA A 11 -6.98 4.99 19.46
N VAL A 12 -5.97 5.78 19.82
CA VAL A 12 -4.82 6.00 18.95
C VAL A 12 -4.04 4.70 18.95
N VAL A 13 -4.28 3.87 17.94
CA VAL A 13 -3.46 2.70 17.68
C VAL A 13 -2.05 3.23 17.40
N ALA A 14 -1.18 3.13 18.39
CA ALA A 14 0.24 3.39 18.25
C ALA A 14 0.84 2.28 17.38
N ILE A 15 0.66 2.40 16.07
CA ILE A 15 1.42 1.65 15.10
C ILE A 15 2.84 2.17 15.24
N ARG A 16 3.71 1.39 15.87
CA ARG A 16 5.16 1.63 15.79
C ARG A 16 5.51 1.51 14.32
N PRO A 17 5.86 2.61 13.60
CA PRO A 17 6.41 2.44 12.29
C PRO A 17 7.80 1.86 12.53
N ALA A 18 7.97 0.57 12.25
CA ALA A 18 9.30 0.04 11.98
C ALA A 18 9.75 0.67 10.66
N MET A 19 10.15 1.95 10.73
CA MET A 19 10.78 2.67 9.64
C MET A 19 12.21 2.11 9.52
N ALA A 20 12.30 0.94 8.90
CA ALA A 20 13.55 0.44 8.35
C ALA A 20 13.93 1.41 7.23
N GLN A 21 15.00 2.17 7.47
CA GLN A 21 15.57 3.13 6.53
C GLN A 21 15.85 2.41 5.21
N ALA A 22 15.13 2.79 4.15
CA ALA A 22 15.32 2.25 2.81
C ALA A 22 16.60 2.83 2.20
N THR A 23 17.74 2.25 2.58
CA THR A 23 19.05 2.51 2.01
C THR A 23 19.19 1.77 0.68
N GLY A 24 19.20 2.52 -0.43
CA GLY A 24 20.08 2.31 -1.59
C GLY A 24 20.00 1.06 -2.48
N SER A 25 19.22 0.03 -2.17
CA SER A 25 19.18 -1.19 -3.02
C SER A 25 17.76 -1.72 -3.22
N ILE A 26 17.42 -2.06 -4.46
CA ILE A 26 16.17 -2.76 -4.84
C ILE A 26 15.99 -4.05 -4.00
N LEU A 27 17.12 -4.65 -3.61
CA LEU A 27 17.23 -5.85 -2.77
C LEU A 27 16.77 -5.67 -1.31
N ASN A 28 16.63 -4.44 -0.82
CA ASN A 28 16.23 -4.18 0.58
C ASN A 28 15.17 -3.07 0.71
N CYS A 29 14.68 -2.50 -0.40
CA CYS A 29 13.71 -1.43 -0.35
C CYS A 29 12.27 -1.97 -0.32
N GLN A 30 11.42 -1.26 0.41
CA GLN A 30 10.03 -1.62 0.63
C GLN A 30 9.11 -0.51 0.14
N ILE A 31 8.04 -0.88 -0.55
CA ILE A 31 7.01 0.00 -1.09
C ILE A 31 5.72 -0.25 -0.29
N PRO A 32 5.36 0.65 0.64
CA PRO A 32 4.11 0.54 1.37
C PRO A 32 2.94 0.85 0.44
N VAL A 33 1.88 0.03 0.55
CA VAL A 33 0.63 0.22 -0.18
C VAL A 33 -0.50 0.08 0.84
N PRO A 34 -1.29 1.12 1.12
CA PRO A 34 -0.98 2.54 0.88
C PRO A 34 0.20 3.01 1.76
N GLY A 35 0.75 4.17 1.44
CA GLY A 35 1.76 4.83 2.26
C GLY A 35 1.30 5.11 3.69
N PRO A 36 2.22 5.37 4.63
CA PRO A 36 1.91 5.53 6.06
C PRO A 36 0.94 6.70 6.35
N GLY A 37 0.95 7.76 5.54
CA GLY A 37 -0.02 8.87 5.65
C GLY A 37 -1.44 8.52 5.22
N ASP A 38 -1.62 7.38 4.56
CA ASP A 38 -2.89 6.88 4.04
C ASP A 38 -3.27 5.52 4.66
N ALA A 39 -2.65 5.17 5.79
CA ALA A 39 -2.95 3.95 6.53
C ALA A 39 -4.45 3.84 6.85
N GLY A 40 -5.03 2.66 6.63
CA GLY A 40 -6.47 2.40 6.83
C GLY A 40 -7.36 2.69 5.62
N LYS A 41 -6.82 3.28 4.54
CA LYS A 41 -7.53 3.40 3.26
C LYS A 41 -7.36 2.14 2.41
N TYR A 42 -8.33 1.91 1.53
CA TYR A 42 -8.30 0.80 0.58
C TYR A 42 -7.86 1.29 -0.79
N ILE A 43 -7.44 0.37 -1.65
CA ILE A 43 -6.97 0.67 -3.01
C ILE A 43 -8.06 0.31 -4.02
N ALA A 44 -8.62 1.31 -4.70
CA ALA A 44 -9.54 1.10 -5.80
C ALA A 44 -8.85 0.40 -6.98
N SER A 45 -9.63 -0.20 -7.89
CA SER A 45 -9.10 -0.95 -9.03
C SER A 45 -8.19 -0.12 -9.95
N ASP A 46 -8.36 1.20 -9.96
CA ASP A 46 -7.55 2.15 -10.71
C ASP A 46 -6.27 2.58 -9.97
N GLY A 47 -6.05 2.09 -8.75
CA GLY A 47 -4.93 2.47 -7.89
C GLY A 47 -5.16 3.75 -7.08
N SER A 48 -6.38 4.29 -7.05
CA SER A 48 -6.70 5.44 -6.20
C SER A 48 -7.06 5.00 -4.78
N LEU A 49 -6.90 5.90 -3.82
CA LEU A 49 -7.31 5.66 -2.43
C LEU A 49 -8.83 5.76 -2.32
N ALA A 50 -9.43 4.78 -1.68
CA ALA A 50 -10.87 4.71 -1.45
C ALA A 50 -11.17 4.47 0.04
N PRO A 51 -12.38 4.85 0.50
CA PRO A 51 -12.87 4.46 1.81
C PRO A 51 -12.87 2.93 1.95
N PRO A 52 -12.67 2.41 3.17
CA PRO A 52 -12.77 0.98 3.42
C PRO A 52 -14.16 0.46 3.01
N SER A 53 -14.18 -0.59 2.21
CA SER A 53 -15.42 -1.25 1.77
C SER A 53 -15.27 -2.75 1.84
N LEU A 54 -16.23 -3.39 2.51
CA LEU A 54 -16.34 -4.85 2.55
C LEU A 54 -16.96 -5.42 1.27
N LEU A 55 -17.74 -4.62 0.53
CA LEU A 55 -18.42 -5.08 -0.68
C LEU A 55 -17.45 -5.28 -1.84
N GLY A 56 -16.39 -4.48 -1.94
CA GLY A 56 -15.46 -4.56 -3.05
C GLY A 56 -14.76 -5.93 -3.15
N PRO A 57 -14.04 -6.37 -2.11
CA PRO A 57 -13.35 -7.66 -2.11
C PRO A 57 -14.30 -8.84 -2.29
N LEU A 58 -15.53 -8.71 -1.80
CA LEU A 58 -16.57 -9.76 -1.85
C LEU A 58 -17.17 -9.90 -3.26
N LEU A 59 -17.31 -8.78 -3.99
CA LEU A 59 -17.77 -8.77 -5.38
C LEU A 59 -16.63 -8.97 -6.39
N GLY A 60 -15.37 -8.99 -5.93
CA GLY A 60 -14.21 -9.13 -6.80
C GLY A 60 -13.90 -7.88 -7.64
N TYR A 61 -14.40 -6.71 -7.23
CA TYR A 61 -14.10 -5.41 -7.85
C TYR A 61 -13.77 -4.44 -6.73
N GLY A 62 -12.71 -3.63 -6.86
CA GLY A 62 -12.20 -2.80 -5.77
C GLY A 62 -13.27 -1.93 -5.08
N PRO A 63 -12.98 -1.44 -3.86
CA PRO A 63 -11.64 -1.24 -3.36
C PRO A 63 -11.10 -2.41 -2.52
N PHE A 64 -9.81 -2.71 -2.68
CA PHE A 64 -9.12 -3.83 -2.05
C PHE A 64 -8.47 -3.39 -0.73
N PRO A 65 -8.47 -4.25 0.31
CA PRO A 65 -7.82 -3.94 1.57
C PRO A 65 -6.32 -3.77 1.38
N PRO A 66 -5.63 -3.01 2.25
CA PRO A 66 -4.19 -2.93 2.19
C PRO A 66 -3.54 -4.31 2.42
N PRO A 67 -2.43 -4.63 1.73
CA PRO A 67 -1.63 -5.82 2.03
C PRO A 67 -1.15 -5.83 3.49
N PRO A 68 -0.94 -7.03 4.08
CA PRO A 68 -0.52 -7.16 5.48
C PRO A 68 0.91 -6.67 5.73
N ARG A 69 1.71 -6.50 4.66
CA ARG A 69 3.07 -5.97 4.71
C ARG A 69 3.35 -5.12 3.48
N PRO A 70 4.33 -4.20 3.53
CA PRO A 70 4.84 -3.56 2.33
C PRO A 70 5.46 -4.60 1.37
N PHE A 71 5.42 -4.28 0.08
CA PHE A 71 6.04 -5.10 -0.97
C PHE A 71 7.52 -4.75 -1.11
N THR A 72 8.36 -5.71 -1.45
CA THR A 72 9.78 -5.43 -1.74
C THR A 72 9.94 -4.89 -3.17
N GLY A 73 11.05 -4.21 -3.43
CA GLY A 73 11.41 -3.76 -4.77
C GLY A 73 11.44 -4.91 -5.79
N GLU A 74 12.00 -6.07 -5.40
CA GLU A 74 12.03 -7.28 -6.23
C GLU A 74 10.64 -7.83 -6.55
N GLU A 75 9.74 -7.87 -5.57
CA GLU A 75 8.36 -8.33 -5.78
C GLU A 75 7.61 -7.43 -6.75
N VAL A 76 7.79 -6.12 -6.62
CA VAL A 76 7.20 -5.13 -7.52
C VAL A 76 7.82 -5.22 -8.90
N HIS A 77 9.15 -5.36 -9.02
CA HIS A 77 9.83 -5.56 -10.29
C HIS A 77 9.29 -6.80 -11.02
N LYS A 78 9.28 -7.94 -10.32
CA LYS A 78 8.75 -9.20 -10.86
C LYS A 78 7.29 -9.07 -11.29
N ALA A 79 6.46 -8.42 -10.48
CA ALA A 79 5.06 -8.20 -10.81
C ALA A 79 4.85 -7.25 -12.01
N MET A 80 5.72 -6.25 -12.17
CA MET A 80 5.62 -5.26 -13.25
C MET A 80 6.19 -5.76 -14.59
N TYR A 81 7.30 -6.50 -14.56
CA TYR A 81 8.04 -6.90 -15.77
C TYR A 81 7.82 -8.37 -16.15
N GLU A 82 7.65 -9.27 -15.18
CA GLU A 82 7.39 -10.69 -15.44
C GLU A 82 5.89 -11.03 -15.38
N GLY A 83 5.04 -10.07 -14.98
CA GLY A 83 3.59 -10.26 -14.87
C GLY A 83 3.16 -11.17 -13.72
N ALA A 84 4.03 -11.34 -12.71
CA ALA A 84 3.69 -12.10 -11.51
C ALA A 84 2.64 -11.37 -10.64
N ASN A 85 1.96 -12.12 -9.78
CA ASN A 85 1.12 -11.52 -8.75
C ASN A 85 1.95 -11.14 -7.52
N LEU A 86 1.60 -10.01 -6.92
CA LEU A 86 2.16 -9.59 -5.64
C LEU A 86 1.81 -10.62 -4.55
N PRO A 87 2.72 -10.89 -3.60
CA PRO A 87 2.53 -11.92 -2.58
C PRO A 87 1.35 -11.58 -1.68
N GLY A 88 0.47 -12.56 -1.45
CA GLY A 88 -0.75 -12.36 -0.65
C GLY A 88 -1.84 -11.54 -1.36
N ALA A 89 -1.64 -11.18 -2.63
CA ALA A 89 -2.64 -10.50 -3.45
C ALA A 89 -3.25 -11.46 -4.48
N THR A 90 -4.55 -11.30 -4.75
CA THR A 90 -5.22 -11.89 -5.91
C THR A 90 -4.85 -11.13 -7.18
N TYR A 91 -5.11 -11.70 -8.37
CA TYR A 91 -4.82 -11.03 -9.64
C TYR A 91 -5.34 -9.59 -9.73
N LYS A 92 -6.60 -9.37 -9.33
CA LYS A 92 -7.22 -8.04 -9.40
C LYS A 92 -6.66 -7.06 -8.36
N SER A 93 -6.40 -7.53 -7.14
CA SER A 93 -5.81 -6.69 -6.09
C SER A 93 -4.35 -6.36 -6.40
N SER A 94 -3.59 -7.32 -6.96
CA SER A 94 -2.24 -7.11 -7.46
C SER A 94 -2.21 -5.98 -8.51
N GLN A 95 -3.12 -6.02 -9.49
CA GLN A 95 -3.24 -4.96 -10.50
C GLN A 95 -3.57 -3.60 -9.88
N ALA A 96 -4.49 -3.56 -8.91
CA ALA A 96 -4.83 -2.34 -8.18
C ALA A 96 -3.64 -1.75 -7.41
N TYR A 97 -2.87 -2.60 -6.71
CA TYR A 97 -1.66 -2.18 -6.00
C TYR A 97 -0.59 -1.67 -6.96
N LEU A 98 -0.36 -2.36 -8.08
CA LEU A 98 0.57 -1.90 -9.12
C LEU A 98 0.12 -0.57 -9.72
N ALA A 99 -1.19 -0.35 -9.92
CA ALA A 99 -1.72 0.92 -10.37
C ALA A 99 -1.47 2.05 -9.35
N TYR A 100 -1.57 1.76 -8.05
CA TYR A 100 -1.19 2.69 -6.98
C TYR A 100 0.30 3.01 -7.01
N ILE A 101 1.16 1.99 -7.10
CA ILE A 101 2.62 2.14 -7.12
C ILE A 101 3.08 3.00 -8.31
N ARG A 102 2.50 2.77 -9.50
CA ARG A 102 2.78 3.57 -10.71
C ARG A 102 2.40 5.05 -10.55
N LYS A 103 1.47 5.37 -9.65
CA LYS A 103 1.00 6.73 -9.37
C LYS A 103 1.75 7.40 -8.22
N LEU A 104 2.70 6.71 -7.57
CA LEU A 104 3.47 7.30 -6.48
C LEU A 104 4.15 8.58 -6.94
N LYS A 105 4.10 9.61 -6.09
CA LYS A 105 4.71 10.91 -6.35
C LYS A 105 5.97 11.11 -5.52
N MET A 106 6.83 12.02 -5.97
CA MET A 106 7.96 12.53 -5.18
C MET A 106 7.50 12.93 -3.77
N GLY A 107 8.22 12.46 -2.75
CA GLY A 107 7.89 12.66 -1.34
C GLY A 107 6.94 11.62 -0.74
N GLN A 108 6.34 10.72 -1.54
CA GLN A 108 5.59 9.58 -1.01
C GLN A 108 6.53 8.41 -0.68
N SER A 109 6.19 7.70 0.40
CA SER A 109 6.94 6.52 0.84
C SER A 109 6.94 5.43 -0.24
N GLY A 110 8.10 4.89 -0.55
CA GLY A 110 8.27 3.87 -1.60
C GLY A 110 8.51 4.44 -3.01
N TYR A 111 8.36 5.75 -3.26
CA TYR A 111 8.61 6.33 -4.58
C TYR A 111 10.06 6.15 -5.05
N THR A 112 11.03 6.36 -4.15
CA THR A 112 12.46 6.16 -4.47
C THR A 112 12.77 4.70 -4.81
N CYS A 113 12.19 3.75 -4.08
CA CYS A 113 12.29 2.33 -4.39
C CYS A 113 11.66 1.99 -5.76
N PHE A 114 10.49 2.56 -6.05
CA PHE A 114 9.84 2.41 -7.35
C PHE A 114 10.68 2.97 -8.52
N LEU A 115 11.40 4.08 -8.32
CA LEU A 115 12.35 4.58 -9.32
C LEU A 115 13.51 3.61 -9.55
N SER A 116 14.07 3.02 -8.49
CA SER A 116 15.11 1.99 -8.62
C SER A 116 14.59 0.76 -9.36
N VAL A 117 13.36 0.31 -9.07
CA VAL A 117 12.70 -0.80 -9.79
C VAL A 117 12.54 -0.54 -11.28
N GLN A 118 12.27 0.72 -11.66
CA GLN A 118 12.16 1.13 -13.06
C GLN A 118 13.51 1.25 -13.78
N ASN A 119 14.62 1.30 -13.03
CA ASN A 119 15.95 1.47 -13.56
C ASN A 119 16.86 0.28 -13.21
N PRO A 120 16.63 -0.91 -13.81
CA PRO A 120 17.29 -2.17 -13.43
C PRO A 120 18.78 -2.28 -13.78
N ARG A 121 19.46 -1.18 -14.14
CA ARG A 121 20.83 -1.15 -14.69
C ARG A 121 21.85 -0.38 -13.83
N THR A 122 21.57 -0.16 -12.55
CA THR A 122 22.55 0.34 -11.57
C THR A 122 22.74 -0.69 -10.48
#